data_AF-E0ZHH0-F1
#
_entry.id   AF-E0ZHH0-F1
#
_cell.length_a   1.000
_cell.length_b   1.000
_cell.length_c   1.000
_cell.angle_alpha   90.00
_cell.angle_beta   90.00
_cell.angle_gamma   90.00
#
_symmetry.space_group_name_H-M   'P 1'
#
loop_
_entity.id
_entity.type
_entity.pdbx_description
1 polymer ?
#
loop_
_entity_poly.entity_id
_entity_poly.type
_entity_poly.pdbx_seq_one_letter_code
_entity_poly.pdbx_strand_id
1 'polypeptide(L)' 'EIVELNLSAVQNKSEMKSLDWQVEGEENIFIKHSKRNKIKDEEYIIELAPMEIRTFQLEFHD' A
#
# COMPACT_ATOMS: atom_id res chain seq x y z
N GLU A 1 15.81 9.28 2.85
CA GLU A 1 14.36 9.34 2.56
C GLU A 1 13.79 7.92 2.37
N ILE A 2 12.51 7.69 2.69
CA ILE A 2 11.84 6.41 2.43
C ILE A 2 10.57 6.64 1.60
N VAL A 3 10.43 5.89 0.51
CA VAL A 3 9.25 5.96 -0.36
C VAL A 3 8.67 4.56 -0.56
N GLU A 4 7.38 4.39 -0.30
CA GLU A 4 6.68 3.13 -0.56
C GLU A 4 6.20 3.06 -2.02
N LEU A 5 6.47 1.92 -2.67
CA LEU A 5 6.19 1.68 -4.08
C LEU A 5 5.23 0.49 -4.28
N ASN A 6 4.81 0.29 -5.51
CA ASN A 6 4.11 -0.92 -5.93
C ASN A 6 5.05 -2.15 -5.90
N LEU A 7 4.48 -3.35 -6.11
CA LEU A 7 5.23 -4.61 -6.02
C LEU A 7 6.44 -4.67 -6.96
N SER A 8 6.32 -4.07 -8.15
CA SER A 8 7.38 -4.04 -9.17
C SER A 8 8.32 -2.83 -9.07
N ALA A 9 8.18 -1.98 -8.04
CA ALA A 9 8.96 -0.76 -7.85
C ALA A 9 8.90 0.27 -9.00
N VAL A 10 7.78 0.31 -9.74
CA VAL A 10 7.60 1.22 -10.90
C VAL A 10 6.76 2.45 -10.55
N GLN A 11 5.86 2.35 -9.56
CA GLN A 11 4.89 3.40 -9.25
C GLN A 11 4.85 3.67 -7.74
N ASN A 12 4.69 4.95 -7.38
CA ASN A 12 4.44 5.36 -6.00
C ASN A 12 3.16 4.70 -5.48
N LYS A 13 3.24 4.10 -4.29
CA LYS A 13 2.11 3.37 -3.71
C LYS A 13 0.90 4.28 -3.46
N SER A 14 1.14 5.53 -3.09
CA SER A 14 0.12 6.57 -2.84
C SER A 14 -0.67 6.98 -4.08
N GLU A 15 -0.09 6.80 -5.27
CA GLU A 15 -0.68 7.20 -6.55
C GLU A 15 -1.40 6.05 -7.28
N MET A 16 -1.26 4.82 -6.78
CA MET A 16 -1.91 3.65 -7.35
C MET A 16 -3.44 3.81 -7.30
N LYS A 17 -4.07 3.58 -8.45
CA LYS A 17 -5.53 3.54 -8.58
C LYS A 17 -5.98 2.12 -8.87
N SER A 18 -7.09 1.74 -8.29
CA SER A 18 -7.78 0.48 -8.58
C SER A 18 -9.18 0.77 -9.11
N LEU A 19 -9.73 -0.18 -9.85
CA LEU A 19 -11.14 -0.14 -10.25
C LEU A 19 -11.99 -0.71 -9.12
N ASP A 20 -13.11 -0.05 -8.84
CA ASP A 20 -14.12 -0.55 -7.91
C ASP A 20 -15.03 -1.51 -8.68
N TRP A 21 -15.10 -2.76 -8.24
CA TRP A 21 -15.94 -3.80 -8.83
C TRP A 21 -17.03 -4.21 -7.86
N GLN A 22 -18.23 -4.45 -8.38
CA GLN A 22 -19.32 -5.07 -7.63
C GLN A 22 -19.19 -6.59 -7.78
N VAL A 23 -19.01 -7.30 -6.67
CA VAL A 23 -18.89 -8.76 -6.64
C VAL A 23 -20.21 -9.37 -6.18
N GLU A 24 -20.69 -10.40 -6.88
CA GLU A 24 -21.91 -11.11 -6.51
C GLU A 24 -21.74 -11.84 -5.18
N GLY A 25 -22.70 -11.70 -4.26
CA GLY A 25 -22.68 -12.35 -2.94
C GLY A 25 -22.10 -11.50 -1.81
N GLU A 26 -21.54 -10.33 -2.08
CA GLU A 26 -21.25 -9.32 -1.06
C GLU A 26 -22.42 -8.34 -0.94
N GLU A 27 -23.08 -8.32 0.22
CA GLU A 27 -24.19 -7.40 0.49
C GLU A 27 -23.68 -5.94 0.49
N ASN A 28 -23.80 -5.25 -0.65
CA ASN A 28 -23.71 -3.78 -0.79
C ASN A 28 -22.46 -3.09 -0.22
N ILE A 29 -21.34 -3.80 -0.08
CA ILE A 29 -20.06 -3.18 0.26
C ILE A 29 -19.29 -3.12 -1.05
N PHE A 30 -19.24 -1.95 -1.68
CA PHE A 30 -18.16 -1.68 -2.64
C PHE A 30 -16.86 -2.09 -1.95
N ILE A 31 -16.13 -3.08 -2.48
CA ILE A 31 -14.85 -3.52 -1.92
C ILE A 31 -13.89 -2.35 -2.02
N LYS A 32 -13.93 -1.48 -1.00
CA LYS A 32 -13.01 -0.37 -0.86
C LYS A 32 -11.68 -1.04 -0.60
N HIS A 33 -10.82 -1.03 -1.61
CA HIS A 33 -9.51 -1.64 -1.52
C HIS A 33 -8.86 -1.14 -0.23
N SER A 34 -8.51 -2.07 0.65
CA SER A 34 -8.01 -1.75 1.98
C SER A 34 -6.86 -0.76 1.84
N LYS A 35 -7.10 0.49 2.24
CA LYS A 35 -6.05 1.51 2.28
C LYS A 35 -5.12 1.08 3.39
N ARG A 36 -3.93 0.60 3.02
CA ARG A 36 -2.89 0.18 3.96
C ARG A 36 -2.56 1.35 4.89
N ASN A 37 -2.24 1.03 6.14
CA ASN A 37 -1.83 2.02 7.12
C ASN A 37 -0.56 2.72 6.62
N LYS A 38 -0.58 4.06 6.67
CA LYS A 38 0.59 4.88 6.35
C LYS A 38 1.73 4.54 7.31
N ILE A 39 2.95 4.65 6.83
CA ILE A 39 4.15 4.64 7.68
C ILE A 39 4.00 5.80 8.66
N LYS A 40 4.21 5.57 9.96
CA LYS A 40 4.36 6.67 10.92
C LYS A 40 5.76 7.23 10.73
N ASP A 41 5.83 8.47 10.25
CA ASP A 41 7.07 9.12 9.80
C ASP A 41 8.16 9.23 10.88
N GLU A 42 7.80 9.11 12.16
CA GLU A 42 8.73 9.32 13.28
C GLU A 42 9.53 8.07 13.69
N GLU A 43 9.11 6.85 13.32
CA GLU A 43 9.72 5.61 13.84
C GLU A 43 10.14 4.59 12.77
N TYR A 44 9.91 4.84 11.48
CA TYR A 44 10.19 3.87 10.38
C TYR A 44 9.68 2.43 10.65
N ILE A 45 8.60 2.30 11.41
CA ILE A 45 7.99 1.00 11.75
C ILE A 45 7.06 0.55 10.61
N ILE A 46 7.24 -0.70 10.16
CA ILE A 46 6.47 -1.31 9.08
C ILE A 46 5.67 -2.50 9.64
N GLU A 47 4.35 -2.37 9.66
CA GLU A 47 3.42 -3.47 9.94
C GLU A 47 3.16 -4.29 8.66
N LEU A 48 3.04 -5.62 8.82
CA LEU A 48 2.74 -6.58 7.75
C LEU A 48 1.61 -7.52 8.17
N ALA A 49 0.57 -7.60 7.34
CA ALA A 49 -0.47 -8.62 7.47
C ALA A 49 -0.04 -9.97 6.86
N PRO A 50 -0.73 -11.08 7.18
CA PRO A 50 -0.45 -12.37 6.54
C PRO A 50 -0.50 -12.27 5.01
N MET A 51 0.52 -12.82 4.34
CA MET A 51 0.71 -12.78 2.88
C MET A 51 0.85 -11.37 2.30
N GLU A 52 1.12 -10.36 3.12
CA GLU A 52 1.40 -9.02 2.63
C GLU A 52 2.85 -8.87 2.17
N ILE A 53 3.02 -8.27 0.99
CA ILE A 53 4.32 -7.83 0.48
C ILE A 53 4.28 -6.30 0.36
N ARG A 54 5.31 -5.63 0.90
CA ARG A 54 5.53 -4.18 0.81
C ARG A 54 6.90 -3.92 0.20
N THR A 55 6.97 -2.95 -0.71
CA THR A 55 8.18 -2.60 -1.48
C THR A 55 8.54 -1.16 -1.18
N PHE A 56 9.80 -0.89 -0.86
CA PHE A 56 10.29 0.44 -0.50
C PHE A 56 11.57 0.78 -1.26
N GLN A 57 11.71 2.05 -1.62
CA GLN A 57 12.96 2.64 -2.08
C GLN A 57 13.51 3.51 -0.95
N LEU A 58 14.77 3.29 -0.59
CA LEU A 58 15.48 4.06 0.42
C LEU A 58 16.59 4.86 -0.26
N GLU A 59 16.65 6.14 0.06
CA GLU A 59 17.77 7.01 -0.29
C GLU A 59 18.54 7.36 0.98
N PHE A 60 19.82 7.02 0.99
CA PHE A 60 20.74 7.37 2.06
C PHE A 60 21.44 8.68 1.67
N HIS A 61 21.57 9.59 2.62
CA HIS A 61 22.43 10.77 2.48
C HIS A 61 23.56 10.64 3.50
N ASP A 62 24.78 11.00 3.07
CA ASP A 62 25.97 11.10 3.93
C ASP A 62 26.00 12.42 4.72
#